data_AF-A0A9P6VJ82-F1
#
_entry.id   AF-A0A9P6VJ82-F1
#
_cell.length_a   1.000
_cell.length_b   1.000
_cell.length_c   1.000
_cell.angle_alpha   90.00
_cell.angle_beta   90.00
_cell.angle_gamma   90.00
#
_symmetry.space_group_name_H-M   'P 1'
#
loop_
_entity.id
_entity.type
_entity.pdbx_description
1 polymer ?
#
loop_
_entity_poly.entity_id
_entity_poly.type
_entity_poly.pdbx_seq_one_letter_code
_entity_poly.pdbx_strand_id
1 'polypeptide(L)'
;MSVAPPSEGLGSNFNYFLADGGNAITGLNVEITFAQPLISTSNGFGIQLNGYAQELSGAPSTVPNWQQYVVYTEPGDKTLYGIIDNWKGTVPAGTDAQTINDEVSITTLPTANEIPAGATINIAPVFSSTNVITGIKYTYTPPGGSAVSKTVTLTSLDVYGTSKKITSAYESPISALTLNIVGDYNGNNGVFTSGSGTIVYTANQPLTVLTKEPSYTAFQDGTGETANSVYGKLPTSGSTKITQTWGISPEGVPNVGPAVGHKLPIPPSSKQKRGHSLTFPRHIVRMREAEYEAVNNV
;
A
#
# COMPACT_ATOMS: atom_id res chain seq x y z
N MET A 1 23.28 14.61 10.33
CA MET A 1 22.34 14.51 11.47
C MET A 1 21.12 13.73 11.02
N SER A 2 20.47 12.97 11.92
CA SER A 2 19.27 12.20 11.62
C SER A 2 18.04 12.80 12.31
N VAL A 3 16.87 12.69 11.70
CA VAL A 3 15.59 13.06 12.33
C VAL A 3 15.34 12.14 13.53
N ALA A 4 14.70 12.68 14.58
CA ALA A 4 14.24 11.85 15.69
C ALA A 4 13.10 10.93 15.22
N PRO A 5 13.00 9.68 15.70
CA PRO A 5 11.85 8.82 15.39
C PRO A 5 10.49 9.48 15.70
N PRO A 6 9.42 9.12 14.98
CA PRO A 6 8.03 9.35 15.41
C PRO A 6 7.80 8.84 16.84
N SER A 7 6.78 9.38 17.52
CA SER A 7 6.42 8.97 18.90
C SER A 7 6.07 7.49 19.00
N GLU A 8 5.53 6.95 17.92
CA GLU A 8 5.10 5.57 17.75
C GLU A 8 6.28 4.64 17.44
N GLY A 9 7.43 5.20 17.05
CA GLY A 9 8.66 4.48 16.72
C GLY A 9 8.90 4.29 15.23
N LEU A 10 9.83 3.38 14.91
CA LEU A 10 10.21 3.02 13.53
C LEU A 10 10.16 1.50 13.36
N GLY A 11 8.95 0.98 13.21
CA GLY A 11 8.73 -0.43 12.98
C GLY A 11 7.27 -0.73 12.66
N SER A 12 7.01 -1.94 12.14
CA SER A 12 5.68 -2.37 11.75
C SER A 12 5.06 -1.40 10.71
N ASN A 13 3.84 -0.93 10.97
CA ASN A 13 3.09 0.08 10.25
C ASN A 13 3.46 1.53 10.61
N PHE A 14 4.46 1.76 11.46
CA PHE A 14 4.94 3.12 11.78
C PHE A 14 6.29 3.40 11.13
N ASN A 15 6.33 4.43 10.30
CA ASN A 15 7.53 4.95 9.64
C ASN A 15 7.43 6.48 9.49
N TYR A 16 8.50 7.12 9.02
CA TYR A 16 8.46 8.53 8.67
C TYR A 16 7.51 8.82 7.51
N PHE A 17 6.95 10.02 7.52
CA PHE A 17 6.36 10.62 6.33
C PHE A 17 7.46 11.28 5.51
N LEU A 18 7.44 11.05 4.20
CA LEU A 18 8.21 11.81 3.23
C LEU A 18 7.26 12.72 2.47
N ALA A 19 7.53 14.02 2.46
CA ALA A 19 6.60 14.99 1.88
C ALA A 19 7.31 16.16 1.22
N ASP A 20 6.58 16.91 0.39
CA ASP A 20 7.06 18.11 -0.29
C ASP A 20 6.25 19.35 0.08
N GLY A 21 6.05 19.59 1.39
CA GLY A 21 5.45 20.83 1.89
C GLY A 21 4.06 21.17 1.35
N GLY A 22 3.27 20.15 0.96
CA GLY A 22 1.94 20.30 0.39
C GLY A 22 1.90 20.32 -1.14
N ASN A 23 3.06 20.34 -1.81
CA ASN A 23 3.14 20.21 -3.26
C ASN A 23 2.98 18.76 -3.71
N ALA A 24 2.61 18.57 -4.98
CA ALA A 24 2.54 17.25 -5.59
C ALA A 24 3.94 16.63 -5.72
N ILE A 25 4.10 15.41 -5.21
CA ILE A 25 5.30 14.60 -5.41
C ILE A 25 5.27 14.03 -6.83
N THR A 26 6.36 14.21 -7.58
CA THR A 26 6.48 13.73 -8.98
C THR A 26 7.72 12.89 -9.20
N GLY A 27 7.67 12.02 -10.23
CA GLY A 27 8.79 11.15 -10.58
C GLY A 27 9.16 10.16 -9.47
N LEU A 28 8.19 9.81 -8.61
CA LEU A 28 8.41 8.92 -7.49
C LEU A 28 8.79 7.52 -7.98
N ASN A 29 9.91 7.01 -7.47
CA ASN A 29 10.27 5.59 -7.54
C ASN A 29 10.79 5.15 -6.18
N VAL A 30 10.18 4.09 -5.65
CA VAL A 30 10.59 3.48 -4.39
C VAL A 30 11.15 2.10 -4.67
N GLU A 31 12.44 1.94 -4.41
CA GLU A 31 13.17 0.68 -4.59
C GLU A 31 13.43 0.04 -3.23
N ILE A 32 13.08 -1.23 -3.09
CA ILE A 32 13.33 -2.04 -1.92
C ILE A 32 14.34 -3.12 -2.31
N THR A 33 15.46 -3.16 -1.60
CA THR A 33 16.49 -4.18 -1.76
C THR A 33 16.45 -5.16 -0.59
N PHE A 34 16.81 -6.40 -0.87
CA PHE A 34 16.81 -7.49 0.10
C PHE A 34 18.25 -7.98 0.30
N ALA A 35 18.94 -7.49 1.33
CA ALA A 35 20.28 -7.95 1.70
C ALA A 35 20.26 -9.34 2.35
N GLN A 36 19.19 -9.64 3.09
CA GLN A 36 18.86 -10.99 3.58
C GLN A 36 17.49 -11.40 3.04
N PRO A 37 17.20 -12.70 2.89
CA PRO A 37 15.90 -13.11 2.38
C PRO A 37 14.81 -12.67 3.37
N LEU A 38 13.71 -12.13 2.87
CA LEU A 38 12.51 -11.88 3.68
C LEU A 38 11.75 -13.20 3.77
N ILE A 39 11.65 -13.77 4.97
CA ILE A 39 10.98 -15.07 5.17
C ILE A 39 9.84 -14.89 6.17
N SER A 40 8.60 -15.15 5.72
CA SER A 40 7.41 -15.14 6.57
C SER A 40 7.06 -16.52 7.10
N THR A 41 6.80 -16.62 8.41
CA THR A 41 6.47 -17.90 9.06
C THR A 41 5.00 -18.26 9.03
N SER A 42 4.11 -17.30 8.80
CA SER A 42 2.69 -17.51 9.08
C SER A 42 1.73 -17.06 7.99
N ASN A 43 1.97 -16.00 7.22
CA ASN A 43 0.90 -15.42 6.38
C ASN A 43 1.33 -14.77 5.05
N GLY A 44 2.52 -15.06 4.51
CA GLY A 44 3.04 -14.26 3.38
C GLY A 44 3.46 -12.86 3.86
N PHE A 45 3.41 -11.85 3.01
CA PHE A 45 3.90 -10.50 3.32
C PHE A 45 3.21 -9.43 2.47
N GLY A 46 3.27 -8.19 2.95
CA GLY A 46 2.88 -6.98 2.24
C GLY A 46 3.96 -5.90 2.32
N ILE A 47 4.26 -5.26 1.20
CA ILE A 47 5.10 -4.07 1.10
C ILE A 47 4.22 -2.96 0.57
N GLN A 48 3.84 -2.03 1.45
CA GLN A 48 2.79 -1.05 1.22
C GLN A 48 3.41 0.33 1.04
N LEU A 49 3.29 0.89 -0.17
CA LEU A 49 3.51 2.31 -0.42
C LEU A 49 2.19 3.04 -0.18
N ASN A 50 2.12 3.81 0.89
CA ASN A 50 0.95 4.61 1.24
C ASN A 50 1.14 6.03 0.71
N GLY A 51 0.32 6.44 -0.25
CA GLY A 51 0.28 7.78 -0.83
C GLY A 51 -0.86 8.60 -0.25
N TYR A 52 -0.54 9.79 0.26
CA TYR A 52 -1.49 10.69 0.90
C TYR A 52 -1.76 11.85 -0.05
N ALA A 53 -3.01 12.00 -0.48
CA ALA A 53 -3.39 13.07 -1.39
C ALA A 53 -3.35 14.43 -0.70
N GLN A 54 -3.16 15.48 -1.49
CA GLN A 54 -3.29 16.85 -1.03
C GLN A 54 -4.74 17.13 -0.61
N GLU A 55 -4.93 17.82 0.51
CA GLU A 55 -6.23 18.40 0.85
C GLU A 55 -6.51 19.59 -0.09
N LEU A 56 -7.49 19.41 -0.98
CA LEU A 56 -7.89 20.41 -1.97
C LEU A 56 -9.33 20.85 -1.70
N SER A 57 -9.51 22.13 -1.38
CA SER A 57 -10.84 22.71 -1.20
C SER A 57 -11.66 22.56 -2.49
N GLY A 58 -12.85 21.95 -2.38
CA GLY A 58 -13.74 21.72 -3.51
C GLY A 58 -13.33 20.55 -4.43
N ALA A 59 -12.38 19.70 -4.02
CA ALA A 59 -12.08 18.47 -4.75
C ALA A 59 -13.36 17.64 -4.92
N PRO A 60 -13.60 17.06 -6.12
CA PRO A 60 -14.72 16.14 -6.32
C PRO A 60 -14.70 15.03 -5.28
N SER A 61 -15.87 14.60 -4.81
CA SER A 61 -15.99 13.51 -3.84
C SER A 61 -15.46 12.16 -4.36
N THR A 62 -15.13 12.06 -5.66
CA THR A 62 -14.52 10.88 -6.27
C THR A 62 -13.01 10.83 -6.15
N VAL A 63 -12.35 11.95 -5.85
CA VAL A 63 -10.90 12.03 -5.77
C VAL A 63 -10.42 11.19 -4.58
N PRO A 64 -9.44 10.30 -4.76
CA PRO A 64 -8.90 9.53 -3.66
C PRO A 64 -8.09 10.44 -2.73
N ASN A 65 -8.33 10.28 -1.43
CA ASN A 65 -7.60 10.95 -0.36
C ASN A 65 -6.41 10.10 0.09
N TRP A 66 -6.50 8.78 -0.12
CA TRP A 66 -5.46 7.81 0.20
C TRP A 66 -5.31 6.81 -0.96
N GLN A 67 -4.07 6.58 -1.37
CA GLN A 67 -3.71 5.77 -2.54
C GLN A 67 -2.62 4.79 -2.11
N GLN A 68 -2.96 3.52 -2.00
CA GLN A 68 -2.05 2.48 -1.56
C GLN A 68 -1.65 1.58 -2.74
N TYR A 69 -0.33 1.39 -2.89
CA TYR A 69 0.24 0.48 -3.89
C TYR A 69 1.05 -0.59 -3.16
N VAL A 70 0.61 -1.83 -3.26
CA VAL A 70 1.19 -2.94 -2.49
C VAL A 70 1.90 -3.92 -3.40
N VAL A 71 3.04 -4.45 -2.96
CA VAL A 71 3.56 -5.72 -3.46
C VAL A 71 3.33 -6.78 -2.40
N TYR A 72 2.66 -7.87 -2.75
CA TYR A 72 2.20 -8.85 -1.78
C TYR A 72 2.26 -10.30 -2.29
N THR A 73 2.27 -11.24 -1.33
CA THR A 73 2.03 -12.67 -1.57
C THR A 73 1.01 -13.19 -0.56
N GLU A 74 0.11 -14.06 -1.01
CA GLU A 74 -0.79 -14.80 -0.11
C GLU A 74 -0.07 -15.87 0.70
N PRO A 75 -0.62 -16.29 1.86
CA PRO A 75 -0.10 -17.41 2.63
C PRO A 75 0.07 -18.67 1.77
N GLY A 76 1.32 -19.12 1.59
CA GLY A 76 1.66 -20.34 0.86
C GLY A 76 1.58 -20.23 -0.67
N ASP A 77 1.28 -19.05 -1.22
CA ASP A 77 1.34 -18.80 -2.66
C ASP A 77 2.75 -18.41 -3.08
N LYS A 78 3.09 -18.71 -4.34
CA LYS A 78 4.34 -18.28 -4.99
C LYS A 78 4.14 -17.07 -5.88
N THR A 79 2.89 -16.70 -6.19
CA THR A 79 2.61 -15.55 -7.04
C THR A 79 2.89 -14.27 -6.27
N LEU A 80 3.76 -13.44 -6.82
CA LEU A 80 3.98 -12.07 -6.37
C LEU A 80 3.02 -11.17 -7.14
N TYR A 81 2.18 -10.46 -6.41
CA TYR A 81 1.16 -9.59 -6.98
C TYR A 81 1.46 -8.12 -6.68
N GLY A 82 0.95 -7.24 -7.53
CA GLY A 82 0.80 -5.82 -7.26
C GLY A 82 -0.67 -5.50 -6.98
N ILE A 83 -0.97 -4.79 -5.90
CA ILE A 83 -2.32 -4.32 -5.56
C ILE A 83 -2.40 -2.81 -5.71
N ILE A 84 -3.48 -2.36 -6.34
CA ILE A 84 -3.91 -0.98 -6.39
C ILE A 84 -5.12 -0.82 -5.49
N ASP A 85 -4.98 -0.04 -4.44
CA ASP A 85 -6.06 0.21 -3.49
C ASP A 85 -6.20 1.72 -3.19
N ASN A 86 -7.24 2.33 -3.75
CA ASN A 86 -7.49 3.77 -3.59
C ASN A 86 -8.78 4.02 -2.83
N TRP A 87 -8.76 4.97 -1.91
CA TRP A 87 -9.86 5.33 -1.03
C TRP A 87 -10.20 6.81 -1.16
N LYS A 88 -11.50 7.11 -1.14
CA LYS A 88 -12.04 8.47 -1.01
C LYS A 88 -12.71 8.64 0.36
N GLY A 89 -12.88 9.87 0.80
CA GLY A 89 -13.61 10.18 2.04
C GLY A 89 -12.80 9.81 3.27
N THR A 90 -12.63 10.76 4.20
CA THR A 90 -11.69 10.59 5.32
C THR A 90 -12.04 11.46 6.53
N VAL A 91 -12.98 12.41 6.40
CA VAL A 91 -13.46 13.24 7.50
C VAL A 91 -14.99 13.43 7.38
N PRO A 92 -15.79 13.09 8.41
CA PRO A 92 -15.36 12.41 9.65
C PRO A 92 -14.91 10.97 9.40
N ALA A 93 -14.11 10.42 10.32
CA ALA A 93 -13.68 9.01 10.28
C ALA A 93 -14.87 8.06 10.10
N GLY A 94 -14.71 7.02 9.30
CA GLY A 94 -15.78 6.07 8.93
C GLY A 94 -16.67 6.51 7.76
N THR A 95 -16.31 7.60 7.06
CA THR A 95 -16.93 8.02 5.79
C THR A 95 -16.09 7.66 4.56
N ASP A 96 -15.02 6.90 4.78
CA ASP A 96 -14.16 6.40 3.74
C ASP A 96 -14.85 5.32 2.90
N ALA A 97 -14.53 5.33 1.62
CA ALA A 97 -15.03 4.36 0.67
C ALA A 97 -13.93 3.98 -0.31
N GLN A 98 -13.75 2.67 -0.47
CA GLN A 98 -12.86 2.13 -1.48
C GLN A 98 -13.38 2.47 -2.88
N THR A 99 -12.49 3.02 -3.71
CA THR A 99 -12.75 3.38 -5.10
C THR A 99 -12.10 2.42 -6.09
N ILE A 100 -10.93 1.88 -5.75
CA ILE A 100 -10.21 0.88 -6.54
C ILE A 100 -9.77 -0.23 -5.60
N ASN A 101 -9.93 -1.48 -6.04
CA ASN A 101 -9.36 -2.68 -5.42
C ASN A 101 -9.03 -3.66 -6.53
N ASP A 102 -7.83 -3.55 -7.06
CA ASP A 102 -7.43 -4.32 -8.23
C ASP A 102 -6.08 -4.99 -8.00
N GLU A 103 -5.85 -6.10 -8.70
CA GLU A 103 -4.62 -6.88 -8.58
C GLU A 103 -4.04 -7.20 -9.95
N VAL A 104 -2.71 -7.32 -9.99
CA VAL A 104 -1.99 -7.84 -11.15
C VAL A 104 -0.90 -8.82 -10.71
N SER A 105 -0.82 -9.98 -11.34
CA SER A 105 0.29 -10.90 -11.13
C SER A 105 1.58 -10.34 -11.74
N ILE A 106 2.58 -10.07 -10.91
CA ILE A 106 3.89 -9.58 -11.34
C ILE A 106 4.72 -10.75 -11.89
N THR A 107 4.89 -11.79 -11.07
CA THR A 107 5.71 -12.97 -11.39
C THR A 107 5.41 -14.13 -10.43
N THR A 108 6.07 -15.26 -10.63
CA THR A 108 6.09 -16.39 -9.70
C THR A 108 7.47 -16.50 -9.04
N LEU A 109 7.48 -16.49 -7.71
CA LEU A 109 8.66 -16.70 -6.87
C LEU A 109 9.07 -18.17 -6.83
N PRO A 110 10.36 -18.47 -6.59
CA PRO A 110 10.82 -19.85 -6.45
C PRO A 110 10.24 -20.56 -5.22
N THR A 111 10.12 -19.84 -4.11
CA THR A 111 9.64 -20.32 -2.81
C THR A 111 8.45 -19.47 -2.36
N ALA A 112 7.43 -20.10 -1.77
CA ALA A 112 6.31 -19.38 -1.20
C ALA A 112 6.73 -18.64 0.07
N ASN A 113 6.09 -17.51 0.39
CA ASN A 113 6.35 -16.69 1.58
C ASN A 113 7.80 -16.15 1.69
N GLU A 114 8.56 -16.13 0.58
CA GLU A 114 9.97 -15.74 0.59
C GLU A 114 10.30 -14.78 -0.56
N ILE A 115 10.96 -13.67 -0.23
CA ILE A 115 11.73 -12.89 -1.21
C ILE A 115 13.21 -13.24 -1.01
N PRO A 116 13.92 -13.76 -2.03
CA PRO A 116 15.31 -14.17 -1.87
C PRO A 116 16.25 -12.97 -1.69
N ALA A 117 17.37 -13.20 -1.00
CA ALA A 117 18.43 -12.20 -0.90
C ALA A 117 19.01 -11.85 -2.28
N GLY A 118 19.34 -10.57 -2.47
CA GLY A 118 19.81 -10.00 -3.73
C GLY A 118 18.70 -9.59 -4.70
N ALA A 119 17.42 -9.83 -4.36
CA ALA A 119 16.30 -9.35 -5.15
C ALA A 119 16.07 -7.84 -4.94
N THR A 120 15.37 -7.23 -5.89
CA THR A 120 14.82 -5.88 -5.74
C THR A 120 13.35 -5.82 -6.14
N ILE A 121 12.61 -4.93 -5.49
CA ILE A 121 11.24 -4.57 -5.84
C ILE A 121 11.19 -3.05 -6.07
N ASN A 122 10.59 -2.61 -7.17
CA ASN A 122 10.30 -1.21 -7.40
C ASN A 122 8.78 -0.99 -7.48
N ILE A 123 8.31 0.02 -6.76
CA ILE A 123 6.93 0.54 -6.82
C ILE A 123 7.03 1.98 -7.32
N ALA A 124 6.56 2.24 -8.54
CA ALA A 124 6.76 3.51 -9.23
C ALA A 124 5.44 4.04 -9.83
N PRO A 125 4.78 5.01 -9.19
CA PRO A 125 3.59 5.65 -9.75
C PRO A 125 3.89 6.28 -11.12
N VAL A 126 2.91 6.20 -12.01
CA VAL A 126 2.96 6.81 -13.34
C VAL A 126 2.20 8.13 -13.26
N PHE A 127 2.86 9.22 -13.65
CA PHE A 127 2.33 10.57 -13.55
C PHE A 127 1.89 11.09 -14.92
N SER A 128 0.79 11.86 -14.94
CA SER A 128 0.42 12.66 -16.11
C SER A 128 1.32 13.89 -16.25
N SER A 129 1.13 14.65 -17.33
CA SER A 129 1.75 15.97 -17.52
C SER A 129 1.29 17.02 -16.50
N THR A 130 0.20 16.76 -15.75
CA THR A 130 -0.33 17.62 -14.68
C THR A 130 -0.03 17.05 -13.30
N ASN A 131 0.94 16.14 -13.18
CA ASN A 131 1.45 15.60 -11.92
C ASN A 131 0.44 14.79 -11.09
N VAL A 132 -0.65 14.32 -11.69
CA VAL A 132 -1.57 13.36 -11.04
C VAL A 132 -1.12 11.94 -11.33
N ILE A 133 -1.38 11.01 -10.41
CA ILE A 133 -1.09 9.60 -10.64
C ILE A 133 -2.17 9.00 -11.55
N THR A 134 -1.76 8.47 -12.69
CA THR A 134 -2.63 7.83 -13.71
C THR A 134 -2.41 6.33 -13.80
N GLY A 135 -1.46 5.79 -13.05
CA GLY A 135 -1.11 4.38 -13.08
C GLY A 135 0.00 4.03 -12.11
N ILE A 136 0.39 2.76 -12.13
CA ILE A 136 1.45 2.24 -11.27
C ILE A 136 2.26 1.20 -12.04
N LYS A 137 3.57 1.24 -11.86
CA LYS A 137 4.49 0.20 -12.34
C LYS A 137 5.09 -0.55 -11.17
N TYR A 138 4.88 -1.85 -11.14
CA TYR A 138 5.58 -2.78 -10.27
C TYR A 138 6.69 -3.46 -11.04
N THR A 139 7.87 -3.55 -10.44
CA THR A 139 8.99 -4.30 -11.01
C THR A 139 9.59 -5.20 -9.95
N TYR A 140 9.87 -6.45 -10.32
CA TYR A 140 10.63 -7.39 -9.52
C TYR A 140 11.88 -7.78 -10.29
N THR A 141 13.04 -7.69 -9.65
CA THR A 141 14.30 -8.18 -10.20
C THR A 141 14.79 -9.33 -9.32
N PRO A 142 14.83 -10.57 -9.83
CA PRO A 142 15.39 -11.68 -9.08
C PRO A 142 16.91 -11.52 -8.91
N PRO A 143 17.53 -12.21 -7.93
CA PRO A 143 18.96 -12.15 -7.70
C PRO A 143 19.73 -12.60 -8.96
N GLY A 144 20.54 -11.72 -9.53
CA GLY A 144 21.35 -12.01 -10.72
C GLY A 144 20.54 -12.24 -12.02
N GLY A 145 19.23 -12.01 -12.01
CA GLY A 145 18.37 -12.22 -13.18
C GLY A 145 17.82 -10.92 -13.77
N SER A 146 17.03 -11.06 -14.82
CA SER A 146 16.41 -9.92 -15.52
C SER A 146 15.13 -9.47 -14.82
N ALA A 147 14.91 -8.16 -14.78
CA ALA A 147 13.72 -7.55 -14.22
C ALA A 147 12.46 -7.96 -15.00
N VAL A 148 11.37 -8.17 -14.27
CA VAL A 148 10.01 -8.33 -14.81
C VAL A 148 9.12 -7.22 -14.27
N SER A 149 8.34 -6.60 -15.15
CA SER A 149 7.49 -5.46 -14.79
C SER A 149 6.05 -5.65 -15.22
N LYS A 150 5.13 -5.08 -14.44
CA LYS A 150 3.72 -4.88 -14.79
C LYS A 150 3.36 -3.42 -14.59
N THR A 151 2.68 -2.84 -15.57
CA THR A 151 2.16 -1.47 -15.49
C THR A 151 0.65 -1.52 -15.64
N VAL A 152 -0.04 -0.85 -14.72
CA VAL A 152 -1.50 -0.75 -14.71
C VAL A 152 -1.87 0.72 -14.87
N THR A 153 -2.77 1.02 -15.82
CA THR A 153 -3.35 2.36 -16.00
C THR A 153 -4.67 2.43 -15.25
N LEU A 154 -4.88 3.45 -14.41
CA LEU A 154 -6.04 3.51 -13.52
C LEU A 154 -7.35 3.52 -14.31
N THR A 155 -7.43 4.25 -15.42
CA THR A 155 -8.64 4.31 -16.27
C THR A 155 -8.99 3.00 -16.99
N SER A 156 -8.12 1.98 -16.93
CA SER A 156 -8.45 0.64 -17.42
C SER A 156 -9.27 -0.17 -16.41
N LEU A 157 -9.24 0.24 -15.14
CA LEU A 157 -9.88 -0.43 -14.01
C LEU A 157 -11.34 -0.02 -13.85
N ASP A 158 -12.08 -0.83 -13.12
CA ASP A 158 -13.45 -0.52 -12.72
C ASP A 158 -13.48 0.14 -11.34
N VAL A 159 -14.44 1.03 -11.13
CA VAL A 159 -14.79 1.53 -9.80
C VAL A 159 -15.22 0.34 -8.96
N TYR A 160 -14.60 0.18 -7.80
CA TYR A 160 -14.79 -0.96 -6.92
C TYR A 160 -16.27 -1.28 -6.67
N GLY A 161 -16.62 -2.56 -6.83
CA GLY A 161 -17.99 -3.05 -6.66
C GLY A 161 -18.94 -2.71 -7.81
N THR A 162 -18.45 -2.16 -8.92
CA THR A 162 -19.27 -1.79 -10.08
C THR A 162 -18.61 -2.21 -11.41
N SER A 163 -19.30 -2.01 -12.53
CA SER A 163 -18.76 -2.15 -13.89
C SER A 163 -18.44 -0.79 -14.54
N LYS A 164 -18.51 0.31 -13.79
CA LYS A 164 -18.18 1.64 -14.30
C LYS A 164 -16.67 1.81 -14.32
N LYS A 165 -16.13 2.36 -15.41
CA LYS A 165 -14.70 2.62 -15.52
C LYS A 165 -14.25 3.77 -14.64
N ILE A 166 -13.04 3.64 -14.11
CA ILE A 166 -12.28 4.74 -13.55
C ILE A 166 -12.05 5.80 -14.63
N THR A 167 -12.21 7.06 -14.26
CA THR A 167 -11.95 8.23 -15.11
C THR A 167 -10.92 9.13 -14.44
N SER A 168 -10.48 10.19 -15.11
CA SER A 168 -9.58 11.19 -14.53
C SER A 168 -10.13 11.88 -13.27
N ALA A 169 -11.44 11.77 -12.99
CA ALA A 169 -12.04 12.27 -11.75
C ALA A 169 -11.67 11.45 -10.50
N TYR A 170 -11.03 10.29 -10.67
CA TYR A 170 -10.53 9.40 -9.62
C TYR A 170 -8.99 9.40 -9.54
N GLU A 171 -8.33 10.25 -10.32
CA GLU A 171 -6.88 10.42 -10.31
C GLU A 171 -6.52 11.61 -9.40
N SER A 172 -5.43 11.49 -8.65
CA SER A 172 -5.05 12.48 -7.65
C SER A 172 -3.53 12.58 -7.53
N PRO A 173 -2.96 13.78 -7.28
CA PRO A 173 -1.57 13.86 -6.85
C PRO A 173 -1.42 13.31 -5.42
N ILE A 174 -0.20 12.96 -5.03
CA ILE A 174 0.15 12.71 -3.62
C ILE A 174 1.09 13.83 -3.13
N SER A 175 0.94 14.23 -1.88
CA SER A 175 1.77 15.28 -1.24
C SER A 175 2.65 14.73 -0.13
N ALA A 176 2.34 13.52 0.36
CA ALA A 176 3.15 12.78 1.31
C ALA A 176 3.06 11.27 1.06
N LEU A 177 4.02 10.53 1.60
CA LEU A 177 4.02 9.07 1.55
C LEU A 177 4.67 8.44 2.78
N THR A 178 4.32 7.19 3.03
CA THR A 178 5.05 6.26 3.91
C THR A 178 5.30 4.94 3.17
N LEU A 179 6.28 4.14 3.63
CA LEU A 179 6.40 2.75 3.20
C LEU A 179 6.51 1.83 4.41
N ASN A 180 5.72 0.75 4.41
CA ASN A 180 5.69 -0.24 5.46
C ASN A 180 5.88 -1.67 4.90
N ILE A 181 6.64 -2.50 5.62
CA ILE A 181 6.78 -3.94 5.36
C ILE A 181 6.06 -4.66 6.49
N VAL A 182 4.93 -5.29 6.18
CA VAL A 182 3.94 -5.78 7.14
C VAL A 182 3.44 -7.16 6.75
N GLY A 183 2.48 -7.71 7.51
CA GLY A 183 1.72 -8.89 7.10
C GLY A 183 1.04 -8.71 5.74
N ASP A 184 0.39 -9.76 5.26
CA ASP A 184 -0.28 -9.80 3.96
C ASP A 184 -1.40 -8.73 3.83
N TYR A 185 -2.64 -9.08 4.14
CA TYR A 185 -3.77 -8.19 3.95
C TYR A 185 -4.80 -8.36 5.08
N ASN A 186 -5.80 -7.48 5.15
CA ASN A 186 -6.92 -7.56 6.08
C ASN A 186 -6.52 -7.47 7.56
N GLY A 187 -5.57 -6.59 7.86
CA GLY A 187 -5.07 -6.32 9.20
C GLY A 187 -4.26 -7.47 9.81
N ASN A 188 -3.74 -8.37 8.96
CA ASN A 188 -2.94 -9.49 9.43
C ASN A 188 -1.56 -9.05 9.93
N ASN A 189 -1.05 -9.80 10.90
CA ASN A 189 0.27 -9.58 11.47
C ASN A 189 1.29 -10.49 10.76
N GLY A 190 2.33 -9.87 10.20
CA GLY A 190 3.49 -10.55 9.64
C GLY A 190 4.47 -10.96 10.74
N VAL A 191 4.88 -12.21 10.73
CA VAL A 191 5.97 -12.71 11.58
C VAL A 191 7.08 -13.17 10.67
N PHE A 192 8.19 -12.43 10.69
CA PHE A 192 9.35 -12.71 9.85
C PHE A 192 10.48 -13.31 10.67
N THR A 193 11.15 -14.33 10.12
CA THR A 193 12.34 -14.96 10.71
C THR A 193 13.65 -14.45 10.11
N SER A 194 13.56 -13.80 8.95
CA SER A 194 14.69 -13.21 8.25
C SER A 194 14.22 -12.01 7.43
N GLY A 195 15.12 -11.06 7.21
CA GLY A 195 14.88 -9.91 6.36
C GLY A 195 15.76 -8.72 6.77
N SER A 196 16.39 -8.11 5.78
CA SER A 196 17.02 -6.79 5.92
C SER A 196 17.35 -6.23 4.56
N GLY A 197 17.59 -4.93 4.49
CA GLY A 197 18.06 -4.28 3.28
C GLY A 197 17.87 -2.78 3.32
N THR A 198 17.60 -2.17 2.17
CA THR A 198 17.37 -0.73 2.07
C THR A 198 16.10 -0.41 1.30
N ILE A 199 15.48 0.70 1.66
CA ILE A 199 14.44 1.37 0.88
C ILE A 199 15.07 2.65 0.33
N VAL A 200 15.03 2.83 -0.99
CA VAL A 200 15.53 4.01 -1.68
C VAL A 200 14.37 4.73 -2.32
N TYR A 201 14.10 5.94 -1.84
CA TYR A 201 13.10 6.85 -2.38
C TYR A 201 13.79 7.82 -3.34
N THR A 202 13.25 7.95 -4.54
CA THR A 202 13.67 8.94 -5.53
C THR A 202 12.48 9.73 -6.01
N ALA A 203 12.65 11.05 -6.17
CA ALA A 203 11.63 11.96 -6.71
C ALA A 203 12.31 13.12 -7.46
N ASN A 204 11.54 13.85 -8.28
CA ASN A 204 12.07 14.99 -9.04
C ASN A 204 12.39 16.21 -8.16
N GLN A 205 11.82 16.25 -6.96
CA GLN A 205 11.97 17.34 -6.00
C GLN A 205 12.44 16.82 -4.63
N PRO A 206 13.14 17.64 -3.83
CA PRO A 206 13.61 17.23 -2.52
C PRO A 206 12.46 16.85 -1.58
N LEU A 207 12.48 15.63 -1.04
CA LEU A 207 11.52 15.20 -0.03
C LEU A 207 12.04 15.54 1.36
N THR A 208 11.15 16.06 2.21
CA THR A 208 11.41 16.33 3.63
C THR A 208 10.90 15.18 4.49
N VAL A 209 11.69 14.81 5.50
CA VAL A 209 11.36 13.76 6.47
C VAL A 209 10.58 14.37 7.62
N LEU A 210 9.38 13.84 7.89
CA LEU A 210 8.46 14.30 8.92
C LEU A 210 8.11 13.15 9.88
N THR A 211 7.89 13.50 11.14
CA THR A 211 7.57 12.55 12.22
C THR A 211 6.08 12.48 12.55
N LYS A 212 5.27 13.28 11.86
CA LYS A 212 3.82 13.35 12.00
C LYS A 212 3.21 13.44 10.61
N GLU A 213 2.00 12.94 10.50
CA GLU A 213 1.21 13.16 9.29
C GLU A 213 1.06 14.67 9.03
N PRO A 214 1.32 15.15 7.80
CA PRO A 214 1.24 16.58 7.53
C PRO A 214 -0.21 17.07 7.54
N SER A 215 -0.45 18.26 8.09
CA SER A 215 -1.81 18.84 8.17
C SER A 215 -2.44 19.22 6.83
N TYR A 216 -1.73 19.03 5.72
CA TYR A 216 -2.18 19.30 4.35
C TYR A 216 -2.52 18.03 3.59
N THR A 217 -2.51 16.86 4.24
CA THR A 217 -3.01 15.61 3.66
C THR A 217 -4.49 15.46 3.96
N ALA A 218 -5.23 14.95 2.97
CA ALA A 218 -6.67 14.77 3.09
C ALA A 218 -7.05 13.59 4.00
N PHE A 219 -6.18 12.57 4.08
CA PHE A 219 -6.33 11.45 5.01
C PHE A 219 -5.70 11.78 6.37
N GLN A 220 -6.09 11.05 7.41
CA GLN A 220 -5.58 11.20 8.78
C GLN A 220 -5.40 9.83 9.46
N ASP A 221 -5.04 8.82 8.68
CA ASP A 221 -4.89 7.44 9.17
C ASP A 221 -3.78 6.67 8.42
N GLY A 222 -3.63 5.39 8.75
CA GLY A 222 -2.61 4.53 8.18
C GLY A 222 -3.09 3.13 7.87
N THR A 223 -2.12 2.23 7.76
CA THR A 223 -2.37 0.82 7.47
C THR A 223 -2.62 0.02 8.74
N GLY A 224 -3.56 -0.93 8.66
CA GLY A 224 -3.92 -1.82 9.78
C GLY A 224 -3.03 -3.06 9.91
N GLU A 225 -2.32 -3.48 8.86
CA GLU A 225 -1.41 -4.63 8.93
C GLU A 225 -0.16 -4.30 9.74
N THR A 226 0.34 -5.26 10.54
CA THR A 226 1.54 -5.06 11.38
C THR A 226 2.61 -6.10 11.09
N ALA A 227 3.84 -5.89 11.57
CA ALA A 227 4.88 -6.93 11.59
C ALA A 227 6.01 -6.60 12.58
N ASN A 228 6.94 -7.55 12.72
CA ASN A 228 8.21 -7.37 13.45
C ASN A 228 9.33 -6.69 12.62
N SER A 229 8.96 -5.94 11.59
CA SER A 229 9.88 -5.11 10.79
C SER A 229 10.30 -3.85 11.56
N VAL A 230 11.52 -3.38 11.34
CA VAL A 230 12.07 -2.16 11.93
C VAL A 230 12.81 -1.32 10.88
N TYR A 231 12.80 0.01 11.05
CA TYR A 231 13.39 0.94 10.09
C TYR A 231 14.50 1.79 10.71
N GLY A 232 15.50 2.11 9.89
CA GLY A 232 16.58 3.03 10.24
C GLY A 232 16.12 4.49 10.27
N LYS A 233 16.88 5.33 10.96
CA LYS A 233 16.63 6.78 10.98
C LYS A 233 16.97 7.39 9.61
N LEU A 234 16.22 8.44 9.26
CA LEU A 234 16.40 9.19 8.02
C LEU A 234 17.15 10.52 8.25
N PRO A 235 17.79 11.10 7.22
CA PRO A 235 18.55 12.35 7.33
C PRO A 235 17.63 13.57 7.54
N THR A 236 18.17 14.61 8.19
CA THR A 236 17.42 15.87 8.45
C THR A 236 17.26 16.77 7.23
N SER A 237 18.11 16.61 6.22
CA SER A 237 18.11 17.45 5.01
C SER A 237 17.18 16.86 3.95
N GLY A 238 16.38 17.72 3.32
CA GLY A 238 15.61 17.32 2.15
C GLY A 238 16.51 16.83 1.02
N SER A 239 16.07 15.81 0.29
CA SER A 239 16.85 15.20 -0.79
C SER A 239 15.95 14.61 -1.87
N THR A 240 16.38 14.68 -3.13
CA THR A 240 15.74 13.98 -4.25
C THR A 240 15.98 12.47 -4.20
N LYS A 241 16.93 12.02 -3.37
CA LYS A 241 17.22 10.62 -3.09
C LYS A 241 17.39 10.41 -1.58
N ILE A 242 16.53 9.61 -0.98
CA ILE A 242 16.59 9.24 0.44
C ILE A 242 16.78 7.73 0.54
N THR A 243 17.66 7.29 1.43
CA THR A 243 17.88 5.85 1.69
C THR A 243 17.61 5.56 3.16
N GLN A 244 16.74 4.58 3.41
CA GLN A 244 16.43 4.03 4.72
C GLN A 244 16.91 2.59 4.79
N THR A 245 17.53 2.18 5.90
CA THR A 245 17.75 0.75 6.16
C THR A 245 16.49 0.14 6.75
N TRP A 246 16.27 -1.16 6.54
CA TRP A 246 15.22 -1.90 7.23
C TRP A 246 15.75 -3.28 7.66
N GLY A 247 15.10 -3.88 8.64
CA GLY A 247 15.44 -5.21 9.16
C GLY A 247 14.30 -5.83 9.93
N ILE A 248 14.55 -7.02 10.48
CA ILE A 248 13.64 -7.73 11.38
C ILE A 248 14.21 -7.69 12.79
N SER A 249 13.37 -7.36 13.78
CA SER A 249 13.76 -7.36 15.19
C SER A 249 12.92 -8.37 15.99
N PRO A 250 13.54 -9.21 16.85
CA PRO A 250 12.81 -10.04 17.81
C PRO A 250 12.01 -9.20 18.83
N GLU A 251 12.50 -8.00 19.15
CA GLU A 251 11.83 -7.00 19.99
C GLU A 251 10.87 -6.11 19.19
N GLY A 252 10.77 -6.32 17.87
CA GLY A 252 9.72 -5.77 17.03
C GLY A 252 8.41 -6.42 17.43
N VAL A 253 7.92 -6.08 18.63
CA VAL A 253 6.59 -6.45 19.06
C VAL A 253 5.66 -5.85 18.02
N PRO A 254 4.70 -6.61 17.44
CA PRO A 254 3.59 -6.01 16.73
C PRO A 254 2.89 -5.14 17.77
N ASN A 255 3.22 -3.85 17.87
CA ASN A 255 2.75 -3.08 19.01
C ASN A 255 1.23 -3.03 18.93
N VAL A 256 0.64 -3.72 19.90
CA VAL A 256 -0.75 -4.17 19.92
C VAL A 256 -1.58 -2.99 20.40
N GLY A 257 -2.17 -2.31 19.45
CA GLY A 257 -3.17 -1.26 19.62
C GLY A 257 -3.58 -0.86 18.23
N PRO A 258 -4.87 -0.63 17.95
CA PRO A 258 -5.27 -0.36 16.59
C PRO A 258 -4.47 0.88 16.17
N ALA A 259 -3.63 0.76 15.14
CA ALA A 259 -3.71 1.85 14.20
C ALA A 259 -5.20 1.94 13.92
N VAL A 260 -5.79 3.12 14.10
CA VAL A 260 -7.16 3.35 13.65
C VAL A 260 -7.28 2.98 12.15
N GLY A 261 -6.14 2.75 11.49
CA GLY A 261 -5.88 2.16 10.21
C GLY A 261 -6.91 1.21 9.62
N HIS A 262 -7.16 1.48 8.36
CA HIS A 262 -8.12 0.77 7.55
C HIS A 262 -7.53 -0.59 7.22
N LYS A 263 -8.31 -1.65 7.47
CA LYS A 263 -7.95 -3.01 7.06
C LYS A 263 -7.95 -3.07 5.55
N LEU A 264 -6.90 -3.63 4.96
CA LEU A 264 -6.97 -3.88 3.53
C LEU A 264 -8.07 -4.90 3.22
N PRO A 265 -9.02 -4.56 2.35
CA PRO A 265 -10.00 -5.52 1.89
C PRO A 265 -9.28 -6.63 1.15
N ILE A 266 -9.82 -7.83 1.32
CA ILE A 266 -9.30 -9.06 0.73
C ILE A 266 -9.08 -8.86 -0.78
N PRO A 267 -7.87 -9.10 -1.32
CA PRO A 267 -7.62 -9.03 -2.76
C PRO A 267 -8.52 -9.99 -3.55
N PRO A 268 -8.84 -9.69 -4.82
CA PRO A 268 -9.68 -10.55 -5.67
C PRO A 268 -9.29 -12.04 -5.68
N SER A 269 -8.02 -12.39 -5.79
CA SER A 269 -7.53 -13.79 -5.75
C SER A 269 -7.82 -14.48 -4.42
N SER A 270 -7.71 -13.73 -3.32
CA SER A 270 -7.99 -14.22 -1.98
C SER A 270 -9.48 -14.37 -1.70
N LYS A 271 -10.35 -13.61 -2.39
CA LYS A 271 -11.81 -13.78 -2.32
C LYS A 271 -12.23 -15.13 -2.93
N GLN A 272 -11.59 -15.57 -4.01
CA GLN A 272 -11.91 -16.83 -4.68
C GLN A 272 -11.54 -18.07 -3.84
N LYS A 273 -10.39 -18.04 -3.15
CA LYS A 273 -9.95 -19.17 -2.31
C LYS A 273 -10.80 -19.36 -1.05
N ARG A 274 -11.32 -18.27 -0.45
CA ARG A 274 -12.24 -18.36 0.70
C ARG A 274 -13.66 -18.79 0.33
N GLY A 275 -14.05 -18.69 -0.95
CA GLY A 275 -15.34 -19.17 -1.45
C GLY A 275 -15.47 -20.70 -1.54
N HIS A 276 -14.39 -21.45 -1.35
CA HIS A 276 -14.39 -22.91 -1.40
C HIS A 276 -14.55 -23.61 -0.04
N SER A 277 -14.60 -22.86 1.07
CA SER A 277 -14.97 -23.40 2.37
C SER A 277 -16.36 -22.88 2.75
N LEU A 278 -17.37 -23.59 2.25
CA LEU A 278 -18.70 -23.83 2.81
C LEU A 278 -19.65 -24.18 1.65
N THR A 279 -19.83 -25.47 1.41
CA THR A 279 -20.99 -25.97 0.67
C THR A 279 -22.26 -25.63 1.46
N PHE A 280 -22.86 -24.48 1.17
CA PHE A 280 -24.28 -24.24 1.44
C PHE A 280 -25.06 -24.28 0.12
N PRO A 281 -26.22 -24.95 0.09
CA PRO A 281 -26.90 -25.29 -1.15
C PRO A 281 -27.39 -24.02 -1.87
N ARG A 282 -27.13 -23.95 -3.17
CA ARG A 282 -27.69 -22.95 -4.08
C ARG A 282 -29.22 -22.93 -3.96
N HIS A 283 -29.77 -21.91 -3.33
CA HIS A 283 -31.09 -21.37 -3.67
C HIS A 283 -30.93 -19.87 -3.88
N ILE A 284 -30.71 -19.48 -5.14
CA ILE A 284 -30.80 -18.10 -5.58
C ILE A 284 -32.30 -17.77 -5.63
N VAL A 285 -32.79 -16.99 -4.67
CA VAL A 285 -34.03 -16.25 -4.84
C VAL A 285 -33.64 -14.83 -5.25
N ARG A 286 -33.94 -14.47 -6.51
CA ARG A 286 -33.83 -13.08 -6.98
C ARG A 286 -34.86 -12.24 -6.21
N MET A 287 -34.40 -11.38 -5.31
CA MET A 287 -35.23 -10.27 -4.81
C MET A 287 -35.26 -9.16 -5.87
N ARG A 288 -36.44 -8.56 -6.06
CA ARG A 288 -36.67 -7.45 -7.00
C ARG A 288 -36.35 -6.12 -6.32
N GLU A 289 -35.93 -5.12 -7.09
CA GLU A 289 -35.45 -3.80 -6.63
C GLU A 289 -36.34 -3.10 -5.58
N ALA A 290 -37.65 -3.37 -5.56
CA ALA A 290 -38.58 -2.78 -4.60
C ALA A 290 -38.38 -3.25 -3.14
N GLU A 291 -37.68 -4.38 -2.89
CA GLU A 291 -37.46 -4.89 -1.52
C GLU A 291 -36.19 -4.32 -0.87
N TYR A 292 -35.29 -3.71 -1.65
CA TYR A 292 -34.05 -3.11 -1.13
C TYR A 292 -34.28 -1.72 -0.51
N GLU A 293 -35.26 -0.95 -1.03
CA GLU A 293 -35.55 0.40 -0.52
C GLU A 293 -36.30 0.42 0.83
N ALA A 294 -36.88 -0.70 1.28
CA ALA A 294 -37.58 -0.79 2.56
C ALA A 294 -36.65 -1.06 3.76
N VAL A 295 -35.40 -1.48 3.54
CA VAL A 295 -34.48 -1.89 4.61
C VAL A 295 -33.57 -0.75 5.08
N ASN A 296 -33.41 0.31 4.29
CA ASN A 296 -32.46 1.40 4.56
C ASN A 296 -33.10 2.73 5.01
N ASN A 297 -34.38 2.73 5.42
CA ASN A 297 -34.99 3.88 6.09
C ASN A 297 -35.32 3.54 7.55
N VAL A 298 -34.30 3.60 8.41
CA VAL A 298 -34.40 3.92 9.85
C VAL A 298 -33.18 4.73 10.26
#